data_AF-A0A9E3C500-F1
#
_entry.id   AF-A0A9E3C500-F1
#
_cell.length_a   1.000
_cell.length_b   1.000
_cell.length_c   1.000
_cell.angle_alpha   90.00
_cell.angle_beta   90.00
_cell.angle_gamma   90.00
#
_symmetry.space_group_name_H-M   'P 1'
#
loop_
_entity.id
_entity.type
_entity.pdbx_description
1 polymer ?
#
loop_
_entity_poly.entity_id
_entity_poly.type
_entity_poly.pdbx_seq_one_letter_code
_entity_poly.pdbx_strand_id
1 'polypeptide(L)'
;MIFVIYAVAAAALISWLVALMSGIRMFGMLSGRLPASAMMFRGVEWFNAANFKPEAAPARRMFVRAFIAFFICVIAIAALSMLAARPTH
;
A
#
# COMPACT_ATOMS: atom_id res chain seq x y z
N MET A 1 -12.42 6.77 21.36
CA MET A 1 -12.33 5.74 20.31
C MET A 1 -12.55 6.28 18.91
N ILE A 2 -13.63 7.03 18.66
CA ILE A 2 -13.92 7.63 17.33
C ILE A 2 -12.76 8.49 16.79
N PHE A 3 -12.15 9.35 17.61
CA PHE A 3 -10.98 10.15 17.20
C PHE A 3 -9.79 9.30 16.74
N VAL A 4 -9.53 8.17 17.41
CA VAL A 4 -8.45 7.24 17.04
C VAL A 4 -8.75 6.59 15.69
N ILE A 5 -9.99 6.20 15.44
CA ILE A 5 -10.41 5.63 14.15
C ILE A 5 -10.20 6.65 13.02
N TYR A 6 -10.55 7.92 13.22
CA TYR A 6 -10.31 8.97 12.22
C TYR A 6 -8.82 9.24 11.97
N ALA A 7 -8.00 9.26 13.03
CA ALA A 7 -6.56 9.41 12.89
C ALA A 7 -5.92 8.25 12.09
N VAL A 8 -6.32 7.01 12.39
CA VAL A 8 -5.85 5.82 11.65
C VAL A 8 -6.38 5.82 10.22
N ALA A 9 -7.61 6.28 9.98
CA ALA A 9 -8.17 6.42 8.64
C ALA A 9 -7.41 7.47 7.81
N ALA A 10 -7.03 8.61 8.40
CA ALA A 10 -6.19 9.60 7.74
C ALA A 10 -4.80 9.02 7.41
N ALA A 11 -4.18 8.29 8.35
CA ALA A 11 -2.90 7.62 8.12
C ALA A 11 -2.98 6.55 7.01
N ALA A 12 -4.09 5.80 6.96
CA ALA A 12 -4.37 4.85 5.88
C ALA A 12 -4.45 5.59 4.54
N LEU A 13 -5.21 6.68 4.46
CA LEU A 13 -5.36 7.46 3.23
C LEU A 13 -4.01 8.02 2.74
N ILE A 14 -3.20 8.59 3.63
CA ILE A 14 -1.87 9.10 3.29
C ILE A 14 -0.98 7.96 2.78
N SER A 15 -0.96 6.82 3.48
CA SER A 15 -0.17 5.65 3.09
C SER A 15 -0.60 5.12 1.72
N TRP A 16 -1.91 5.10 1.46
CA TRP A 16 -2.46 4.71 0.16
C TRP A 16 -2.02 5.65 -0.97
N LEU A 17 -2.11 6.97 -0.75
CA LEU A 17 -1.67 7.97 -1.73
C LEU A 17 -0.17 7.86 -2.02
N VAL A 18 0.66 7.66 -0.98
CA VAL A 18 2.10 7.45 -1.16
C VAL A 18 2.38 6.18 -1.94
N ALA A 19 1.66 5.09 -1.67
CA ALA A 19 1.77 3.85 -2.43
C ALA A 19 1.38 4.09 -3.91
N LEU A 20 0.26 4.76 -4.18
CA LEU A 20 -0.17 5.07 -5.55
C LEU A 20 0.87 5.91 -6.31
N MET A 21 1.34 7.01 -5.73
CA MET A 21 2.35 7.87 -6.37
C MET A 21 3.65 7.11 -6.64
N SER A 22 4.08 6.28 -5.69
CA SER A 22 5.26 5.44 -5.85
C SER A 22 5.07 4.40 -6.96
N GLY A 23 3.89 3.79 -7.04
CA GLY A 23 3.53 2.84 -8.10
C GLY A 23 3.49 3.48 -9.48
N ILE A 24 2.88 4.66 -9.62
CA ILE A 24 2.86 5.43 -10.88
C ILE A 24 4.29 5.74 -11.32
N ARG A 25 5.15 6.19 -10.39
CA ARG A 25 6.55 6.47 -10.69
C ARG A 25 7.32 5.22 -11.13
N MET A 26 7.04 4.07 -10.51
CA MET A 26 7.64 2.78 -10.88
C MET A 26 7.21 2.31 -12.28
N PHE A 27 6.01 2.68 -12.74
CA PHE A 27 5.51 2.32 -14.07
C PHE A 27 6.36 2.92 -15.21
N GLY A 28 6.92 4.12 -14.99
CA GLY A 28 7.89 4.71 -15.92
C GLY A 28 9.28 4.06 -15.90
N MET A 29 9.54 3.18 -14.92
CA MET A 29 10.86 2.58 -14.67
C MET A 29 10.85 1.05 -14.85
N LEU A 30 9.92 0.54 -15.64
CA LEU A 30 9.88 -0.89 -15.97
C LEU A 30 11.13 -1.32 -16.72
N SER A 31 11.63 -2.51 -16.42
CA SER A 31 12.82 -3.09 -17.08
C SER A 31 12.52 -3.64 -18.48
N GLY A 32 11.24 -3.71 -18.87
CA GLY A 32 10.80 -4.31 -20.13
C GLY A 32 10.68 -5.84 -20.10
N ARG A 33 10.99 -6.48 -18.96
CA ARG A 33 10.86 -7.95 -18.79
C ARG A 33 9.43 -8.47 -18.78
N LEU A 34 8.47 -7.61 -18.40
CA LEU A 34 7.04 -7.93 -18.39
C LEU A 34 6.27 -6.82 -19.10
N PRO A 35 5.25 -7.17 -19.90
CA PRO A 35 4.36 -6.17 -20.46
C PRO A 35 3.57 -5.49 -19.34
N ALA A 36 3.35 -4.19 -19.50
CA ALA A 36 2.65 -3.34 -18.54
C ALA A 36 1.26 -3.86 -18.16
N SER A 37 0.55 -4.47 -19.12
CA SER A 37 -0.74 -5.13 -18.90
C SER A 37 -0.62 -6.30 -17.93
N ALA A 38 0.37 -7.18 -18.09
CA ALA A 38 0.60 -8.29 -17.17
C ALA A 38 0.93 -7.79 -15.77
N MET A 39 1.60 -6.64 -15.64
CA MET A 39 1.88 -6.05 -14.34
C MET A 39 0.60 -5.55 -13.64
N MET A 40 -0.33 -4.93 -14.37
CA MET A 40 -1.61 -4.49 -13.80
C MET A 40 -2.47 -5.66 -13.30
N PHE A 41 -2.51 -6.76 -14.05
CA PHE A 41 -3.30 -7.94 -13.66
C PHE A 41 -2.64 -8.79 -12.58
N ARG A 42 -1.31 -8.77 -12.48
CA ARG A 42 -0.56 -9.57 -11.51
C ARG A 42 0.02 -8.69 -10.42
N GLY A 43 -0.78 -8.42 -9.39
CA GLY A 43 -0.37 -7.60 -8.24
C GLY A 43 0.94 -8.04 -7.58
N VAL A 44 1.28 -9.33 -7.60
CA VAL A 44 2.53 -9.87 -7.04
C VAL A 44 3.78 -9.38 -7.79
N GLU A 45 3.68 -9.10 -9.09
CA GLU A 45 4.80 -8.67 -9.92
C GLU A 45 5.29 -7.25 -9.55
N TRP A 46 4.47 -6.46 -8.85
CA TRP A 46 4.86 -5.16 -8.33
C TRP A 46 5.91 -5.23 -7.21
N PHE A 47 6.01 -6.37 -6.54
CA PHE A 47 6.95 -6.59 -5.44
C PHE A 47 8.29 -7.15 -5.91
N ASN A 48 8.32 -7.75 -7.10
CA ASN A 48 9.51 -8.36 -7.68
C ASN A 48 10.46 -7.30 -8.25
N ALA A 49 11.65 -7.20 -7.66
CA ALA A 49 12.67 -6.23 -8.06
C ALA A 49 13.14 -6.42 -9.51
N ALA A 50 13.10 -7.65 -10.03
CA ALA A 50 13.58 -8.00 -11.36
C ALA A 50 12.79 -7.31 -12.49
N ASN A 51 11.57 -6.84 -12.20
CA ASN A 51 10.66 -6.22 -13.17
C ASN A 51 10.91 -4.73 -13.36
N PHE A 52 11.80 -4.15 -12.57
CA PHE A 52 12.09 -2.73 -12.58
C PHE A 52 13.57 -2.47 -12.85
N LYS A 53 13.86 -1.28 -13.37
CA LYS A 53 15.23 -0.78 -13.48
C LYS A 53 15.83 -0.59 -12.07
N PRO A 54 17.17 -0.67 -11.91
CA PRO A 54 17.83 -0.45 -10.62
C PRO A 54 17.46 0.90 -9.97
N GLU A 55 17.22 1.93 -10.79
CA GLU A 55 16.80 3.28 -10.39
C GLU A 55 15.43 3.31 -9.69
N ALA A 56 14.58 2.29 -9.88
CA ALA A 56 13.29 2.18 -9.22
C ALA A 56 13.39 1.65 -7.78
N ALA A 57 14.56 1.19 -7.33
CA ALA A 57 14.76 0.63 -5.99
C ALA A 57 14.24 1.52 -4.82
N PRO A 58 14.50 2.86 -4.79
CA PRO A 58 13.92 3.72 -3.76
C PRO A 58 12.39 3.82 -3.86
N ALA A 59 11.83 4.00 -5.06
CA ALA A 59 10.38 4.08 -5.28
C ALA A 59 9.68 2.78 -4.87
N ARG A 60 10.27 1.62 -5.21
CA ARG A 60 9.78 0.30 -4.79
C ARG A 60 9.81 0.12 -3.28
N ARG A 61 10.90 0.48 -2.61
CA ARG A 61 10.97 0.41 -1.14
C ARG A 61 9.88 1.27 -0.49
N MET A 62 9.66 2.47 -1.03
CA MET A 62 8.61 3.36 -0.53
C MET A 62 7.21 2.82 -0.80
N PHE A 63 6.95 2.31 -2.01
CA PHE A 63 5.72 1.60 -2.37
C PHE A 63 5.41 0.48 -1.39
N VAL A 64 6.35 -0.46 -1.19
CA VAL A 64 6.13 -1.63 -0.32
C VAL A 64 5.87 -1.21 1.12
N ARG A 65 6.64 -0.25 1.66
CA ARG A 65 6.42 0.25 3.02
C ARG A 65 5.06 0.92 3.18
N ALA A 66 4.69 1.81 2.25
CA ALA A 66 3.43 2.52 2.29
C ALA A 66 2.24 1.57 2.10
N PHE A 67 2.38 0.57 1.22
CA PHE A 67 1.38 -0.48 1.03
C PHE A 67 1.18 -1.29 2.32
N ILE A 68 2.26 -1.77 2.95
CA ILE A 68 2.18 -2.48 4.24
C ILE A 68 1.53 -1.59 5.31
N ALA A 69 1.95 -0.33 5.42
CA ALA A 69 1.39 0.62 6.38
C ALA A 69 -0.11 0.84 6.18
N PHE A 70 -0.57 0.95 4.93
CA PHE A 70 -1.99 1.03 4.60
C PHE A 70 -2.77 -0.18 5.13
N PHE A 71 -2.31 -1.40 4.85
CA PHE A 71 -2.99 -2.61 5.33
C PHE A 71 -2.98 -2.72 6.86
N ILE A 72 -1.89 -2.35 7.52
CA ILE A 72 -1.84 -2.27 8.98
C ILE A 72 -2.90 -1.30 9.51
N CYS A 73 -3.06 -0.13 8.89
CA CYS A 73 -4.07 0.84 9.30
C CYS A 73 -5.50 0.29 9.08
N VAL A 74 -5.77 -0.39 7.96
CA VAL A 74 -7.07 -1.03 7.69
C VAL A 74 -7.39 -2.09 8.74
N ILE A 75 -6.43 -2.97 9.07
CA ILE A 75 -6.59 -3.99 10.11
C ILE A 75 -6.84 -3.34 11.47
N ALA A 76 -6.10 -2.29 11.81
CA ALA A 76 -6.31 -1.55 13.05
C ALA A 76 -7.70 -0.92 13.13
N ILE A 77 -8.21 -0.31 12.05
CA ILE A 77 -9.58 0.22 11.98
C ILE A 77 -10.61 -0.89 12.17
N ALA A 78 -10.42 -2.04 11.52
CA ALA A 78 -11.32 -3.18 11.65
C ALA A 78 -11.35 -3.70 13.09
N ALA A 79 -10.17 -3.89 13.71
CA ALA A 79 -10.05 -4.34 15.09
C ALA A 79 -10.69 -3.35 16.08
N LEU A 80 -10.43 -2.05 15.91
CA LEU A 80 -11.02 -0.99 16.74
C LEU A 80 -12.54 -0.93 16.59
N SER A 81 -13.06 -1.11 15.37
CA SER A 81 -14.50 -1.16 15.10
C SER A 81 -15.15 -2.39 15.74
N MET A 82 -14.50 -3.55 15.66
CA MET A 82 -14.98 -4.77 16.32
C MET A 82 -15.01 -4.62 17.83
N LEU A 83 -14.00 -3.99 18.44
CA LEU A 83 -13.97 -3.73 19.88
C LEU A 83 -15.05 -2.71 20.29
N ALA A 84 -15.30 -1.70 19.46
CA ALA A 84 -16.36 -0.72 19.69
C ALA A 84 -17.77 -1.33 19.64
N ALA A 85 -17.96 -2.35 18.80
CA ALA A 85 -19.23 -3.04 18.61
C ALA A 85 -19.50 -4.14 19.66
N ARG A 86 -18.55 -4.45 20.55
CA ARG A 86 -18.80 -5.44 21.60
C ARG A 86 -19.75 -4.85 22.65
N PRO A 87 -20.90 -5.50 22.93
CA PRO A 87 -21.74 -5.11 24.05
C PRO A 87 -20.93 -5.28 25.34
N THR A 88 -20.84 -4.21 26.13
CA THR A 88 -20.34 -4.27 27.51
C THR A 88 -21.31 -5.11 28.31
N HIS A 89 -20.95 -6.38 28.56
CA HIS A 89 -21.60 -7.22 29.58
C HIS A 89 -21.13 -6.81 30.97
#